data_AF-A0A7Y3C7F8-F1
#
_entry.id   AF-A0A7Y3C7F8-F1
#
_cell.length_a   1.000
_cell.length_b   1.000
_cell.length_c   1.000
_cell.angle_alpha   90.00
_cell.angle_beta   90.00
_cell.angle_gamma   90.00
#
_symmetry.space_group_name_H-M   'P 1'
#
loop_
_entity.id
_entity.type
_entity.pdbx_description
1 polymer ?
#
loop_
_entity_poly.entity_id
_entity_poly.type
_entity_poly.pdbx_seq_one_letter_code
_entity_poly.pdbx_strand_id
1 'polypeptide(L)'
;LEVMGINSLNYLVFPKTIALLLYPFAIAIGMFLGILGGMAACVFGGYTSLEDYILGIQTDFDTFHITYSFIKTFVFAFILATIPSFHGFYMKGGALEVGKASTTAFVWTSVVIILLNYILTDMLLG
;
A
#
# COMPACT_ATOMS: atom_id res chain seq x y z
N LEU A 1 -11.46 11.42 26.33
CA LEU A 1 -11.68 9.97 26.15
C LEU A 1 -11.07 9.13 27.28
N GLU A 2 -9.91 9.49 27.87
CA GLU A 2 -9.44 8.88 29.13
C GLU A 2 -10.38 9.13 30.33
N VAL A 3 -11.12 10.24 30.35
CA VAL A 3 -12.07 10.58 31.42
C VAL A 3 -13.33 9.68 31.41
N MET A 4 -13.53 8.85 30.38
CA MET A 4 -14.69 7.94 30.23
C MET A 4 -14.32 6.45 30.30
N GLY A 5 -13.08 6.08 30.65
CA GLY A 5 -12.71 4.68 30.91
C GLY A 5 -12.75 3.75 29.68
N ILE A 6 -12.82 4.29 28.47
CA ILE A 6 -12.79 3.52 27.23
C ILE A 6 -11.38 3.57 26.65
N ASN A 7 -10.83 2.40 26.34
CA ASN A 7 -9.53 2.24 25.70
C ASN A 7 -9.54 2.90 24.29
N SER A 8 -9.13 4.17 24.24
CA SER A 8 -9.13 5.04 23.06
C SER A 8 -8.26 4.50 21.92
N LEU A 9 -7.28 3.66 22.24
CA LEU A 9 -6.39 3.01 21.29
C LEU A 9 -7.16 2.01 20.40
N ASN A 10 -8.11 1.27 20.97
CA ASN A 10 -8.90 0.29 20.20
C ASN A 10 -9.96 0.98 19.33
N TYR A 11 -10.55 2.09 19.78
CA TYR A 11 -11.63 2.78 19.07
C TYR A 11 -11.17 3.59 17.85
N LEU A 12 -9.88 3.99 17.80
CA LEU A 12 -9.28 4.68 16.66
C LEU A 12 -8.58 3.74 15.67
N VAL A 13 -8.06 2.61 16.14
CA VAL A 13 -7.37 1.63 15.30
C VAL A 13 -8.37 0.75 14.54
N PHE A 14 -9.46 0.31 15.19
CA PHE A 14 -10.42 -0.63 14.61
C PHE A 14 -11.11 -0.11 13.31
N PRO A 15 -11.58 1.14 13.21
CA PRO A 15 -12.14 1.67 11.95
C PRO A 15 -11.11 1.71 10.82
N LYS A 16 -9.83 1.95 11.15
CA LYS A 16 -8.73 1.93 10.17
C LYS A 16 -8.35 0.52 9.74
N THR A 17 -8.48 -0.48 10.61
CA THR A 17 -8.35 -1.90 10.27
C THR A 17 -9.47 -2.39 9.36
N ILE A 18 -10.64 -1.74 9.39
CA ILE A 18 -11.71 -2.00 8.41
C ILE A 18 -11.39 -1.31 7.08
N ALA A 19 -10.87 -0.07 7.10
CA ALA A 19 -10.41 0.61 5.89
C ALA A 19 -9.23 -0.12 5.19
N LEU A 20 -8.49 -0.93 5.94
CA LEU A 20 -7.45 -1.82 5.44
C LEU A 20 -7.98 -2.89 4.46
N LEU A 21 -9.24 -3.30 4.58
CA LEU A 21 -9.88 -4.26 3.66
C LEU A 21 -10.10 -3.68 2.25
N LEU A 22 -9.99 -2.37 2.07
CA LEU A 22 -10.10 -1.70 0.76
C LEU A 22 -8.79 -1.72 -0.05
N TYR A 23 -7.64 -1.93 0.60
CA TYR A 23 -6.33 -1.95 -0.07
C TYR A 23 -6.17 -3.10 -1.10
N PRO A 24 -6.63 -4.33 -0.82
CA PRO A 24 -6.63 -5.41 -1.82
C PRO A 24 -7.40 -5.04 -3.10
N PHE A 25 -8.53 -4.35 -2.98
CA PHE A 25 -9.32 -3.90 -4.13
C PHE A 25 -8.59 -2.78 -4.90
N ALA A 26 -7.99 -1.83 -4.20
CA ALA A 26 -7.24 -0.74 -4.82
C ALA A 26 -6.05 -1.27 -5.64
N ILE A 27 -5.36 -2.31 -5.15
CA ILE A 27 -4.23 -2.90 -5.87
C ILE A 27 -4.67 -3.81 -7.00
N ALA A 28 -5.80 -4.52 -6.89
CA ALA A 28 -6.39 -5.23 -8.03
C ALA A 28 -6.70 -4.27 -9.19
N ILE A 29 -7.29 -3.10 -8.89
CA ILE A 29 -7.54 -2.06 -9.90
C ILE A 29 -6.22 -1.51 -10.46
N GLY A 30 -5.22 -1.27 -9.60
CA GLY A 30 -3.90 -0.80 -10.04
C GLY A 30 -3.19 -1.77 -10.97
N MET A 31 -3.23 -3.08 -10.69
CA MET A 31 -2.67 -4.12 -11.57
C MET A 31 -3.41 -4.17 -12.91
N PHE A 32 -4.74 -4.11 -12.89
CA PHE A 32 -5.54 -4.10 -14.11
C PHE A 32 -5.25 -2.87 -14.98
N LEU A 33 -5.20 -1.68 -14.37
CA LEU A 33 -4.84 -0.44 -15.06
C LEU A 33 -3.39 -0.46 -15.55
N GLY A 34 -2.48 -1.13 -14.83
CA GLY A 34 -1.09 -1.33 -15.26
C GLY A 34 -0.99 -2.15 -16.54
N ILE A 35 -1.72 -3.27 -16.63
CA ILE A 35 -1.78 -4.11 -17.84
C ILE A 35 -2.43 -3.34 -18.99
N LEU A 36 -3.53 -2.63 -18.75
CA LEU A 36 -4.17 -1.82 -19.79
C LEU A 36 -3.28 -0.66 -20.26
N GLY A 37 -2.56 -0.01 -19.34
CA GLY A 37 -1.62 1.05 -19.65
C GLY A 37 -0.42 0.55 -20.47
N GLY A 38 0.10 -0.64 -20.13
CA GLY A 38 1.14 -1.31 -20.91
C GLY A 38 0.65 -1.67 -22.32
N MET A 39 -0.56 -2.21 -22.45
CA MET A 39 -1.18 -2.52 -23.74
C MET A 39 -1.32 -1.25 -24.60
N ALA A 40 -1.86 -0.17 -24.02
CA ALA A 40 -1.99 1.11 -24.72
C ALA A 40 -0.62 1.65 -25.17
N ALA A 41 0.39 1.63 -24.30
CA ALA A 41 1.73 2.09 -24.63
C ALA A 41 2.37 1.28 -25.77
N CYS A 42 2.18 -0.05 -25.78
CA CYS A 42 2.70 -0.92 -26.83
C CYS A 42 2.02 -0.68 -28.19
N VAL A 43 0.69 -0.54 -28.20
CA VAL A 43 -0.10 -0.34 -29.43
C VAL A 43 0.10 1.07 -30.00
N PHE A 44 0.03 2.11 -29.17
CA PHE A 44 0.23 3.50 -29.62
C PHE A 44 1.71 3.82 -29.88
N GLY A 45 2.63 3.13 -29.20
CA GLY A 45 4.07 3.25 -29.43
C GLY A 45 4.58 2.47 -30.64
N GLY A 46 3.76 1.61 -31.25
CA GLY A 46 4.11 0.84 -32.44
C GLY A 46 5.19 -0.24 -32.22
N TYR A 47 5.42 -0.66 -30.96
CA TYR A 47 6.50 -1.59 -30.61
C TYR A 47 6.14 -3.05 -30.87
N THR A 48 4.86 -3.43 -30.82
CA THR A 48 4.40 -4.82 -31.00
C THR A 48 2.92 -4.88 -31.39
N SER A 49 2.46 -6.03 -31.88
CA SER A 49 1.04 -6.28 -32.18
C SER A 49 0.26 -6.61 -30.89
N LEU A 50 -1.06 -6.39 -30.89
CA LEU A 50 -1.90 -6.65 -29.71
C LEU A 50 -1.93 -8.15 -29.36
N GLU A 51 -1.82 -9.03 -30.36
CA GLU A 51 -1.76 -10.48 -30.17
C GLU A 51 -0.44 -10.90 -29.49
N ASP A 52 0.70 -10.36 -29.93
CA ASP A 52 2.00 -10.66 -29.35
C ASP A 52 2.10 -10.19 -27.88
N TYR A 53 1.49 -9.05 -27.55
CA TYR A 53 1.43 -8.55 -26.17
C TYR A 53 0.66 -9.51 -25.24
N ILE A 54 -0.51 -9.98 -25.68
CA ILE A 54 -1.33 -10.90 -24.89
C ILE A 54 -0.63 -12.26 -24.72
N LEU A 55 -0.03 -12.78 -25.79
CA LEU A 55 0.74 -14.03 -25.76
C LEU A 55 1.95 -13.92 -24.83
N GLY A 56 2.69 -12.81 -24.89
CA GLY A 56 3.84 -12.56 -24.02
C GLY A 56 3.44 -12.54 -22.55
N ILE A 57 2.38 -11.80 -22.20
CA ILE A 57 1.87 -11.76 -20.83
C ILE A 57 1.46 -13.15 -20.35
N GLN A 58 0.75 -13.93 -21.16
CA GLN A 58 0.30 -15.27 -20.76
C GLN A 58 1.45 -16.28 -20.60
N THR A 59 2.50 -16.14 -21.40
CA THR A 59 3.63 -17.10 -21.42
C THR A 59 4.58 -16.87 -20.24
N ASP A 60 4.87 -15.61 -19.90
CA ASP A 60 5.71 -15.23 -18.76
C ASP A 60 4.89 -15.05 -17.46
N PHE A 61 3.61 -15.43 -17.46
CA PHE A 61 2.76 -15.24 -16.30
C PHE A 61 3.10 -16.22 -15.18
N ASP A 62 3.77 -15.73 -14.13
CA ASP A 62 3.88 -16.46 -12.88
C ASP A 62 2.71 -16.09 -11.93
N THR A 63 1.94 -17.10 -11.53
CA THR A 63 0.84 -16.93 -10.57
C THR A 63 1.35 -16.52 -9.18
N PHE A 64 2.61 -16.85 -8.85
CA PHE A 64 3.26 -16.39 -7.63
C PHE A 64 3.38 -14.86 -7.58
N HIS A 65 3.41 -14.19 -8.74
CA HIS A 65 3.44 -12.73 -8.81
C HIS A 65 2.19 -12.04 -8.24
N ILE A 66 1.03 -12.66 -8.41
CA ILE A 66 -0.21 -12.19 -7.79
C ILE A 66 -0.14 -12.37 -6.28
N THR A 67 0.18 -13.59 -5.81
CA THR A 67 0.12 -13.91 -4.39
C THR A 67 1.12 -13.07 -3.57
N TYR A 68 2.35 -12.87 -4.06
CA TYR A 68 3.30 -11.99 -3.35
C TYR A 68 2.79 -10.54 -3.30
N SER A 69 2.15 -10.05 -4.37
CA SER A 69 1.65 -8.68 -4.44
C SER A 69 0.55 -8.43 -3.40
N PHE A 70 -0.36 -9.39 -3.22
CA PHE A 70 -1.39 -9.32 -2.18
C PHE A 70 -0.82 -9.37 -0.76
N ILE A 71 0.16 -10.24 -0.50
CA ILE A 71 0.83 -10.33 0.81
C ILE A 71 1.54 -9.01 1.14
N LYS A 72 2.32 -8.48 0.20
CA LYS A 72 3.08 -7.23 0.35
C LYS A 72 2.16 -6.04 0.60
N THR A 73 1.04 -5.99 -0.13
CA THR A 73 -0.04 -5.01 0.07
C THR A 73 -0.59 -5.03 1.48
N PHE A 74 -0.93 -6.22 1.99
CA PHE A 74 -1.51 -6.36 3.32
C PHE A 74 -0.57 -5.85 4.41
N VAL A 75 0.73 -6.16 4.29
CA VAL A 75 1.76 -5.68 5.22
C VAL A 75 1.91 -4.15 5.12
N PHE A 76 1.98 -3.58 3.93
CA PHE A 76 2.09 -2.12 3.75
C PHE A 76 0.89 -1.38 4.30
N ALA A 77 -0.29 -1.93 4.06
CA ALA A 77 -1.51 -1.33 4.52
C ALA A 77 -1.54 -1.33 6.08
N PHE A 78 -1.09 -2.41 6.74
CA PHE A 78 -0.98 -2.46 8.20
C PHE A 78 -0.06 -1.35 8.77
N ILE A 79 1.06 -1.10 8.10
CA ILE A 79 2.01 -0.04 8.47
C ILE A 79 1.37 1.34 8.30
N LEU A 80 0.69 1.57 7.17
CA LEU A 80 -0.04 2.81 6.87
C LEU A 80 -1.16 3.11 7.86
N ALA A 81 -1.77 2.09 8.47
CA ALA A 81 -2.74 2.28 9.53
C ALA A 81 -2.08 2.60 10.88
N THR A 82 -0.94 1.98 11.18
CA THR A 82 -0.33 2.00 12.52
C THR A 82 0.51 3.25 12.78
N ILE A 83 1.47 3.57 11.90
CA ILE A 83 2.44 4.65 12.14
C ILE A 83 1.77 6.03 12.21
N PRO A 84 0.87 6.42 11.28
CA PRO A 84 0.19 7.71 11.35
C PRO A 84 -0.76 7.81 12.55
N SER A 85 -1.36 6.69 12.97
CA SER A 85 -2.23 6.67 14.15
C SER A 85 -1.43 6.87 15.43
N PHE A 86 -0.22 6.30 15.52
CA PHE A 86 0.68 6.53 16.63
C PHE A 86 1.08 8.01 16.73
N HIS A 87 1.61 8.59 15.66
CA HIS A 87 2.01 10.01 15.66
C HIS A 87 0.82 10.96 15.85
N GLY A 88 -0.37 10.61 15.34
CA GLY A 88 -1.60 11.38 15.56
C GLY A 88 -2.13 11.29 16.99
N PHE A 89 -1.90 10.18 17.69
CA PHE A 89 -2.38 9.98 19.07
C PHE A 89 -1.49 10.66 20.12
N TYR A 90 -0.16 10.60 19.95
CA TYR A 90 0.79 11.19 20.90
C TYR A 90 1.05 12.69 20.66
N MET A 91 0.44 13.26 19.63
CA MET A 91 0.51 14.70 19.36
C MET A 91 -0.22 15.48 20.46
N LYS A 92 0.50 16.44 21.06
CA LYS A 92 -0.04 17.40 22.03
C LYS A 92 0.28 18.80 21.54
N GLY A 93 -0.71 19.53 21.04
CA GLY A 93 -0.51 20.90 20.54
C GLY A 93 -1.68 21.43 19.72
N GLY A 94 -1.59 22.72 19.35
CA GLY A 94 -2.56 23.39 18.48
C GLY A 94 -2.40 23.04 16.99
N ALA A 95 -3.17 23.71 16.12
CA ALA A 95 -3.25 23.41 14.69
C ALA A 95 -1.89 23.34 13.94
N LEU A 96 -0.89 24.11 14.37
CA LEU A 96 0.46 24.11 13.77
C LEU A 96 1.22 22.79 14.02
N GLU A 97 1.08 22.24 15.22
CA GLU A 97 1.78 21.01 15.63
C GLU A 97 1.12 19.76 15.02
N VAL A 98 -0.18 19.83 14.68
CA VAL A 98 -0.89 18.79 13.92
C VAL A 98 -0.25 18.62 12.52
N GLY A 99 0.06 19.72 11.85
CA GLY A 99 0.72 19.70 10.54
C GLY A 99 2.13 19.08 10.61
N LYS A 100 2.94 19.50 11.58
CA LYS A 100 4.30 18.93 11.79
C LYS A 100 4.26 17.44 12.14
N ALA A 101 3.31 17.02 12.98
CA ALA A 101 3.12 15.62 13.34
C ALA A 101 2.72 14.78 12.12
N SER A 102 1.85 15.31 11.25
CA SER A 102 1.46 14.65 10.00
C SER A 102 2.64 14.45 9.05
N THR A 103 3.48 15.48 8.86
CA THR A 103 4.67 15.37 8.00
C THR A 103 5.68 14.38 8.57
N THR A 104 5.92 14.42 9.88
CA THR A 104 6.83 13.48 10.56
C THR A 104 6.33 12.04 10.44
N ALA A 105 5.03 11.82 10.64
CA ALA A 105 4.40 10.52 10.47
C ALA A 105 4.56 9.99 9.03
N PHE A 106 4.38 10.85 8.03
CA PHE A 106 4.53 10.49 6.62
C PHE A 106 5.96 10.08 6.27
N VAL A 107 6.95 10.84 6.76
CA VAL A 107 8.38 10.52 6.55
C VAL A 107 8.72 9.17 7.17
N TRP A 108 8.35 8.93 8.43
CA TRP A 108 8.58 7.64 9.09
C TRP A 108 7.89 6.49 8.38
N THR A 109 6.64 6.69 7.96
CA THR A 109 5.88 5.68 7.22
C THR A 109 6.56 5.33 5.90
N SER A 110 7.06 6.33 5.17
CA SER A 110 7.75 6.14 3.89
C SER A 110 9.06 5.35 4.06
N VAL A 111 9.88 5.71 5.05
CA VAL A 111 11.14 5.01 5.35
C VAL A 111 10.89 3.55 5.70
N VAL A 112 9.91 3.27 6.56
CA VAL A 112 9.56 1.91 6.98
C VAL A 112 9.02 1.09 5.81
N ILE A 113 8.18 1.68 4.95
CA ILE A 113 7.68 1.01 3.75
C ILE A 113 8.84 0.65 2.81
N ILE A 114 9.81 1.54 2.58
CA ILE A 114 10.96 1.26 1.70
C ILE A 114 11.81 0.12 2.26
N LEU A 115 12.12 0.13 3.56
CA LEU A 115 12.90 -0.93 4.21
C LEU A 115 12.18 -2.28 4.15
N LEU A 116 10.88 -2.31 4.47
CA LEU A 116 10.09 -3.54 4.38
C LEU A 116 9.88 -3.99 2.95
N ASN A 117 9.84 -3.08 1.99
CA ASN A 117 9.79 -3.44 0.58
C ASN A 117 11.03 -4.24 0.19
N TYR A 118 12.22 -3.78 0.58
CA TYR A 118 13.47 -4.48 0.32
C TYR A 118 13.48 -5.86 0.97
N ILE A 119 13.22 -5.94 2.28
CA ILE A 119 13.21 -7.21 3.04
C ILE A 119 12.20 -8.20 2.47
N LEU A 120 10.96 -7.78 2.21
CA LEU A 120 9.93 -8.66 1.67
C LEU A 120 10.25 -9.15 0.27
N THR A 121 10.89 -8.32 -0.55
CA THR A 121 11.26 -8.72 -1.92
C THR A 121 12.39 -9.74 -1.87
N ASP A 122 13.42 -9.48 -1.06
CA ASP A 122 14.55 -10.40 -0.88
C ASP A 122 14.09 -11.75 -0.32
N MET A 123 13.17 -11.77 0.65
CA MET A 123 12.66 -13.01 1.24
C MET A 123 11.72 -13.82 0.34
N LEU A 124 11.00 -13.17 -0.59
CA LEU A 124 9.97 -13.84 -1.41
C LEU A 124 10.45 -14.17 -2.83
N LEU A 125 11.39 -13.38 -3.38
CA LEU A 125 11.87 -13.48 -4.75
C LEU A 125 13.39 -13.69 -4.85
N GLY A 126 14.14 -13.52 -3.75
CA GLY A 126 15.57 -13.86 -3.66
C GLY A 126 15.77 -15.32 -3.28
#